data_AF-A0A7S1PYC2-F1
#
_entry.id   AF-A0A7S1PYC2-F1
#
_cell.length_a   1.000
_cell.length_b   1.000
_cell.length_c   1.000
_cell.angle_alpha   90.00
_cell.angle_beta   90.00
_cell.angle_gamma   90.00
#
_symmetry.space_group_name_H-M   'P 1'
#
loop_
_entity.id
_entity.type
_entity.pdbx_description
1 polymer ?
#
loop_
_entity_poly.entity_id
_entity_poly.type
_entity_poly.pdbx_seq_one_letter_code
_entity_poly.pdbx_strand_id
1 'polypeptide(L)'
;SAQTYPSLSGYTGRATTPRPAVGSALDPIAEGAGCPFKNVMRCALPFRIPYVAQSLWNIGADGYPTSLADRRVATTSILGKLGNGNYPAGAYVLLFDGAGTVSVGGDAGLASASASSTGATNTRLPFTVAAATEQGIHVTINTTTQGGHVTNIRVGLASDESAITNAASTAVGDVWDSAWLSLVSEYDVLFLPHWQREWRNTYEDNPPSWNARPRLATHMTQATDLGVSHDAAVLLADAARTDLWIAAPWNCDDAYMRSLADLYAQSPAY
;
A
#
# COMPACT_ATOMS: atom_id res chain seq x y z
N SER A 1 4.81 -11.52 16.41
CA SER A 1 3.50 -11.65 17.06
C SER A 1 2.45 -11.80 15.96
N ALA A 2 1.54 -12.76 16.06
CA ALA A 2 0.45 -12.90 15.09
C ALA A 2 -0.51 -11.71 15.27
N GLN A 3 -0.75 -10.97 14.18
CA GLN A 3 -1.73 -9.89 14.17
C GLN A 3 -3.12 -10.53 14.19
N THR A 4 -3.88 -10.33 15.27
CA THR A 4 -5.23 -10.87 15.39
C THR A 4 -6.19 -9.95 14.65
N TYR A 5 -6.84 -10.45 13.60
CA TYR A 5 -7.88 -9.71 12.89
C TYR A 5 -9.21 -9.80 13.65
N PRO A 6 -9.97 -8.72 13.80
CA PRO A 6 -11.26 -8.78 14.47
C PRO A 6 -12.23 -9.66 13.67
N SER A 7 -12.84 -10.64 14.34
CA SER A 7 -13.94 -11.42 13.76
C SER A 7 -15.17 -10.53 13.60
N LEU A 8 -15.66 -10.35 12.37
CA LEU A 8 -16.94 -9.70 12.14
C LEU A 8 -18.07 -10.66 12.55
N SER A 9 -18.55 -10.51 13.78
CA SER A 9 -19.77 -11.15 14.28
C SER A 9 -20.99 -10.63 13.50
N GLY A 10 -21.30 -11.25 12.37
CA GLY A 10 -22.42 -10.85 11.52
C GLY A 10 -22.58 -11.65 10.23
N TYR A 11 -22.08 -12.89 10.15
CA TYR A 11 -22.25 -13.72 8.96
C TYR A 11 -23.75 -14.07 8.76
N THR A 12 -24.41 -13.34 7.88
CA THR A 12 -25.76 -13.66 7.38
C THR A 12 -25.69 -14.00 5.89
N GLY A 13 -25.03 -15.11 5.56
CA GLY A 13 -25.12 -15.75 4.24
C GLY A 13 -24.56 -14.97 3.03
N ARG A 14 -24.40 -15.69 1.91
CA ARG A 14 -24.07 -15.16 0.58
C ARG A 14 -25.35 -14.52 -0.02
N ALA A 15 -25.23 -13.42 -0.76
CA ALA A 15 -26.38 -12.74 -1.38
C ALA A 15 -27.22 -13.72 -2.23
N THR A 16 -28.55 -13.61 -2.14
CA THR A 16 -29.52 -14.55 -2.73
C THR A 16 -29.70 -14.42 -4.24
N THR A 17 -29.04 -13.46 -4.89
CA THR A 17 -29.09 -13.28 -6.34
C THR A 17 -27.87 -13.95 -6.96
N PRO A 18 -28.03 -14.88 -7.91
CA PRO A 18 -26.90 -15.54 -8.56
C PRO A 18 -26.03 -14.48 -9.26
N ARG A 19 -24.78 -14.33 -8.81
CA ARG A 19 -23.76 -13.61 -9.58
C ARG A 19 -23.35 -14.48 -10.78
N PRO A 20 -22.98 -13.88 -11.92
CA PRO A 20 -22.32 -14.64 -12.98
C PRO A 20 -21.05 -15.27 -12.39
N ALA A 21 -20.86 -16.58 -12.58
CA ALA A 21 -19.66 -17.30 -12.12
C ALA A 21 -18.44 -16.92 -12.97
N VAL A 22 -17.98 -15.69 -12.81
CA VAL A 22 -16.86 -15.09 -13.55
C VAL A 22 -15.79 -14.74 -12.54
N GLY A 23 -14.58 -15.22 -12.82
CA GLY A 23 -13.38 -14.83 -12.10
C GLY A 23 -12.63 -13.73 -12.83
N SER A 24 -11.85 -12.95 -12.08
CA SER A 24 -10.93 -11.96 -12.66
C SER A 24 -9.55 -12.08 -12.02
N ALA A 25 -8.51 -11.78 -12.80
CA ALA A 25 -7.16 -11.70 -12.29
C ALA A 25 -6.83 -10.26 -11.88
N LEU A 26 -6.20 -10.07 -10.72
CA LEU A 26 -5.68 -8.78 -10.31
C LEU A 26 -4.21 -8.61 -10.71
N ASP A 27 -3.92 -7.47 -11.33
CA ASP A 27 -2.57 -7.06 -11.70
C ASP A 27 -1.76 -6.60 -10.46
N PRO A 28 -0.41 -6.58 -10.57
CA PRO A 28 0.43 -5.96 -9.56
C PRO A 28 0.03 -4.50 -9.30
N ILE A 29 0.11 -4.10 -8.04
CA ILE A 29 -0.06 -2.69 -7.68
C ILE A 29 1.07 -1.87 -8.29
N ALA A 30 0.71 -0.66 -8.74
CA ALA A 30 1.56 0.25 -9.51
C ALA A 30 1.91 -0.22 -10.93
N GLU A 31 1.23 -1.23 -11.48
CA GLU A 31 1.34 -1.61 -12.90
C GLU A 31 -0.04 -1.78 -13.59
N GLY A 32 -1.14 -1.81 -12.82
CA GLY A 32 -2.52 -1.95 -13.33
C GLY A 32 -3.29 -0.63 -13.52
N ALA A 33 -4.58 -0.75 -13.83
CA ALA A 33 -5.46 0.37 -14.25
C ALA A 33 -6.04 1.23 -13.09
N GLY A 34 -5.69 0.98 -11.83
CA GLY A 34 -6.19 1.76 -10.69
C GLY A 34 -5.42 1.52 -9.39
N CYS A 35 -5.67 2.36 -8.38
CA CYS A 35 -5.15 2.17 -7.01
C CYS A 35 -6.28 1.70 -6.08
N PRO A 36 -6.17 0.52 -5.45
CA PRO A 36 -7.26 -0.04 -4.65
C PRO A 36 -7.41 0.62 -3.28
N PHE A 37 -6.46 1.46 -2.86
CA PHE A 37 -6.38 1.98 -1.49
C PHE A 37 -6.77 3.45 -1.41
N LYS A 38 -7.51 3.81 -0.37
CA LYS A 38 -7.74 5.22 0.00
C LYS A 38 -6.45 5.93 0.36
N ASN A 39 -5.57 5.24 1.10
CA ASN A 39 -4.19 5.68 1.27
C ASN A 39 -3.40 5.31 0.01
N VAL A 40 -3.35 6.22 -0.96
CA VAL A 40 -2.66 6.02 -2.23
C VAL A 40 -1.16 5.83 -2.07
N MET A 41 -0.56 6.20 -0.93
CA MET A 41 0.85 5.87 -0.62
C MET A 41 1.11 4.36 -0.67
N ARG A 42 0.10 3.52 -0.46
CA ARG A 42 0.20 2.06 -0.62
C ARG A 42 0.49 1.63 -2.07
N CYS A 43 0.28 2.53 -3.04
CA CYS A 43 0.60 2.37 -4.45
C CYS A 43 1.93 3.06 -4.85
N ALA A 44 2.70 3.58 -3.88
CA ALA A 44 3.96 4.28 -4.14
C ALA A 44 5.09 3.32 -4.50
N LEU A 45 6.04 3.76 -5.32
CA LEU A 45 7.29 3.03 -5.48
C LEU A 45 8.13 3.08 -4.17
N PRO A 46 9.13 2.20 -4.01
CA PRO A 46 10.11 2.37 -2.95
C PRO A 46 10.79 3.75 -3.02
N PHE A 47 11.09 4.35 -1.87
CA PHE A 47 11.85 5.59 -1.80
C PHE A 47 13.20 5.41 -2.49
N ARG A 48 13.61 6.44 -3.23
CA ARG A 48 14.95 6.53 -3.83
C ARG A 48 15.66 7.75 -3.30
N ILE A 49 16.95 7.62 -3.05
CA ILE A 49 17.83 8.74 -2.71
C ILE A 49 18.69 9.02 -3.96
N PRO A 50 18.36 10.06 -4.75
CA PRO A 50 19.05 10.32 -6.01
C PRO A 50 20.56 10.52 -5.82
N TYR A 51 21.34 10.05 -6.79
CA TYR A 51 22.79 10.20 -6.85
C TYR A 51 23.57 9.57 -5.69
N VAL A 52 22.96 8.58 -5.00
CA VAL A 52 23.59 7.77 -3.96
C VAL A 52 23.41 6.30 -4.33
N ALA A 53 24.49 5.51 -4.22
CA ALA A 53 24.41 4.07 -4.43
C ALA A 53 23.44 3.44 -3.42
N GLN A 54 22.63 2.47 -3.85
CA GLN A 54 21.60 1.84 -2.99
C GLN A 54 22.18 1.21 -1.73
N SER A 55 23.42 0.72 -1.78
CA SER A 55 24.13 0.16 -0.62
C SER A 55 24.39 1.16 0.51
N LEU A 56 24.24 2.46 0.26
CA LEU A 56 24.41 3.53 1.24
C LEU A 56 23.08 4.09 1.73
N TRP A 57 21.95 3.51 1.31
CA TRP A 57 20.64 3.98 1.74
C TRP A 57 20.30 3.39 3.12
N ASN A 58 20.14 4.27 4.10
CA ASN A 58 19.64 3.89 5.42
C ASN A 58 18.10 3.84 5.37
N ILE A 59 17.55 2.72 4.92
CA ILE A 59 16.11 2.45 4.83
C ILE A 59 15.72 1.45 5.92
N GLY A 60 14.66 1.78 6.67
CA GLY A 60 14.08 0.90 7.68
C GLY A 60 13.33 -0.27 7.07
N ALA A 61 13.00 -1.27 7.89
CA ALA A 61 12.23 -2.44 7.46
C ALA A 61 10.79 -2.10 7.01
N ASP A 62 10.29 -0.92 7.37
CA ASP A 62 9.02 -0.35 6.94
C ASP A 62 9.09 0.37 5.58
N GLY A 63 10.30 0.51 5.02
CA GLY A 63 10.58 1.17 3.76
C GLY A 63 10.88 2.66 3.87
N TYR A 64 10.86 3.25 5.07
CA TYR A 64 11.13 4.68 5.25
C TYR A 64 12.64 4.96 5.45
N PRO A 65 13.17 6.08 4.92
CA PRO A 65 14.53 6.52 5.23
C PRO A 65 14.69 6.89 6.71
N THR A 66 15.61 6.23 7.41
CA THR A 66 15.90 6.50 8.83
C THR A 66 16.86 7.66 9.03
N SER A 67 17.59 8.04 7.98
CA SER A 67 18.50 9.19 7.95
C SER A 67 18.76 9.58 6.50
N LEU A 68 19.10 10.85 6.26
CA LEU A 68 19.55 11.36 4.97
C LEU A 68 20.97 11.90 5.12
N ALA A 69 21.83 11.62 4.15
CA ALA A 69 23.14 12.29 4.08
C ALA A 69 22.96 13.79 3.76
N ASP A 70 23.95 14.60 4.11
CA ASP A 70 23.89 16.05 3.93
C ASP A 70 23.43 16.46 2.51
N ARG A 71 22.43 17.34 2.47
CA ARG A 71 21.81 17.89 1.24
C ARG A 71 21.20 16.82 0.31
N ARG A 72 20.92 15.62 0.81
CA ARG A 72 20.16 14.60 0.08
C ARG A 72 18.70 14.60 0.49
N VAL A 73 17.86 14.17 -0.44
CA VAL A 73 16.43 13.98 -0.22
C VAL A 73 16.06 12.55 -0.63
N ALA A 74 15.00 12.03 -0.05
CA ALA A 74 14.40 10.78 -0.52
C ALA A 74 13.08 11.10 -1.22
N THR A 75 12.92 10.61 -2.44
CA THR A 75 11.72 10.85 -3.24
C THR A 75 11.07 9.53 -3.62
N THR A 76 9.75 9.49 -3.60
CA THR A 76 8.95 8.46 -4.23
C THR A 76 7.91 9.08 -5.16
N SER A 77 7.47 8.28 -6.14
CA SER A 77 6.34 8.61 -7.00
C SER A 77 5.18 7.66 -6.69
N ILE A 78 3.99 8.23 -6.63
CA ILE A 78 2.72 7.56 -6.40
C ILE A 78 1.88 7.73 -7.65
N LEU A 79 1.20 6.66 -8.08
CA LEU A 79 0.22 6.67 -9.18
C LEU A 79 0.80 6.97 -10.58
N GLY A 80 2.07 7.37 -10.73
CA GLY A 80 2.69 7.68 -12.03
C GLY A 80 2.87 6.49 -12.98
N LYS A 81 2.58 5.26 -12.52
CA LYS A 81 2.54 4.05 -13.38
C LYS A 81 1.13 3.55 -13.67
N LEU A 82 0.11 4.19 -13.11
CA LEU A 82 -1.27 3.96 -13.53
C LEU A 82 -1.44 4.72 -14.86
N GLY A 83 -1.25 4.02 -15.98
CA GLY A 83 -1.25 4.65 -17.31
C GLY A 83 -2.40 5.64 -17.51
N ASN A 84 -2.17 6.70 -18.30
CA ASN A 84 -3.11 7.79 -18.58
C ASN A 84 -3.58 8.63 -17.38
N GLY A 85 -2.93 8.57 -16.21
CA GLY A 85 -3.34 9.40 -15.06
C GLY A 85 -4.69 8.99 -14.48
N ASN A 86 -4.95 7.67 -14.39
CA ASN A 86 -6.20 7.10 -13.89
C ASN A 86 -6.34 7.21 -12.36
N TYR A 87 -6.45 8.43 -11.86
CA TYR A 87 -6.77 8.73 -10.48
C TYR A 87 -7.48 10.10 -10.37
N PRO A 88 -8.20 10.38 -9.26
CA PRO A 88 -9.03 11.57 -9.20
C PRO A 88 -8.20 12.87 -9.10
N ALA A 89 -8.56 13.90 -9.86
CA ALA A 89 -8.13 15.26 -9.55
C ALA A 89 -8.92 15.81 -8.34
N GLY A 90 -8.43 16.87 -7.69
CA GLY A 90 -9.11 17.54 -6.59
C GLY A 90 -8.24 17.81 -5.37
N ALA A 91 -8.88 18.00 -4.22
CA ALA A 91 -8.20 18.28 -2.95
C ALA A 91 -7.68 17.00 -2.32
N TYR A 92 -6.41 17.01 -1.93
CA TYR A 92 -5.71 15.92 -1.27
C TYR A 92 -5.14 16.38 0.07
N VAL A 93 -4.81 15.40 0.90
CA VAL A 93 -4.06 15.60 2.14
C VAL A 93 -2.96 14.56 2.24
N LEU A 94 -1.79 15.02 2.69
CA LEU A 94 -0.71 14.17 3.15
C LEU A 94 -0.65 14.27 4.68
N LEU A 95 -0.56 13.11 5.33
CA LEU A 95 -0.32 12.98 6.77
C LEU A 95 0.99 12.24 6.99
N PHE A 96 1.79 12.64 7.99
CA PHE A 96 2.99 11.89 8.38
C PHE A 96 3.29 12.02 9.87
N ASP A 97 4.07 11.08 10.38
CA ASP A 97 4.54 11.06 11.77
C ASP A 97 6.05 11.31 11.82
N GLY A 98 6.55 11.80 12.96
CA GLY A 98 7.98 11.95 13.21
C GLY A 98 8.52 13.36 12.92
N ALA A 99 9.83 13.50 13.02
CA ALA A 99 10.54 14.77 12.90
C ALA A 99 11.24 14.87 11.54
N GLY A 100 10.96 15.97 10.82
CA GLY A 100 11.47 16.21 9.48
C GLY A 100 10.56 17.11 8.65
N THR A 101 10.89 17.25 7.37
CA THR A 101 10.18 18.08 6.40
C THR A 101 9.78 17.24 5.20
N VAL A 102 8.50 17.18 4.90
CA VAL A 102 7.94 16.48 3.73
C VAL A 102 7.37 17.50 2.76
N SER A 103 7.61 17.32 1.47
CA SER A 103 7.02 18.11 0.40
C SER A 103 6.36 17.23 -0.66
N VAL A 104 5.44 17.83 -1.40
CA VAL A 104 4.78 17.22 -2.56
C VAL A 104 5.15 17.93 -3.87
N GLY A 105 5.04 17.21 -4.98
CA GLY A 105 5.26 17.73 -6.33
C GLY A 105 4.63 16.82 -7.39
N GLY A 106 5.06 16.96 -8.65
CA GLY A 106 4.41 16.30 -9.79
C GLY A 106 3.05 16.94 -10.05
N ASP A 107 2.00 16.13 -10.14
CA ASP A 107 0.62 16.59 -10.35
C ASP A 107 0.05 17.37 -9.16
N ALA A 108 0.70 17.34 -7.99
CA ALA A 108 0.42 18.22 -6.85
C ALA A 108 0.81 19.70 -7.11
N GLY A 109 1.37 20.01 -8.28
CA GLY A 109 1.76 21.35 -8.70
C GLY A 109 3.23 21.67 -8.44
N LEU A 110 3.72 22.72 -9.12
CA LEU A 110 5.12 23.16 -9.06
C LEU A 110 5.46 23.95 -7.80
N ALA A 111 4.48 24.56 -7.14
CA ALA A 111 4.66 25.14 -5.82
C ALA A 111 4.71 24.00 -4.80
N SER A 112 5.92 23.54 -4.46
CA SER A 112 6.15 22.44 -3.52
C SER A 112 5.61 22.79 -2.14
N ALA A 113 4.32 22.50 -1.90
CA ALA A 113 3.76 22.56 -0.57
C ALA A 113 4.59 21.65 0.32
N SER A 114 4.99 22.16 1.48
CA SER A 114 5.80 21.42 2.44
C SER A 114 5.28 21.62 3.85
N ALA A 115 5.48 20.61 4.68
CA ALA A 115 5.19 20.66 6.10
C ALA A 115 6.39 20.13 6.87
N SER A 116 6.69 20.77 7.99
CA SER A 116 7.76 20.40 8.89
C SER A 116 7.19 20.05 10.25
N SER A 117 7.79 19.07 10.92
CA SER A 117 7.40 18.63 12.26
C SER A 117 8.64 18.37 13.10
N THR A 118 8.50 18.58 14.42
CA THR A 118 9.53 18.27 15.42
C THR A 118 9.23 16.96 16.16
N GLY A 119 8.44 16.05 15.57
CA GLY A 119 8.11 14.75 16.16
C GLY A 119 6.61 14.49 16.40
N ALA A 120 5.72 15.29 15.81
CA ALA A 120 4.28 15.10 15.97
C ALA A 120 3.74 13.93 15.13
N THR A 121 2.64 13.34 15.57
CA THR A 121 1.83 12.39 14.79
C THR A 121 0.80 13.13 13.95
N ASN A 122 0.48 12.62 12.76
CA ASN A 122 -0.49 13.20 11.82
C ASN A 122 -0.18 14.65 11.43
N THR A 123 1.11 14.98 11.24
CA THR A 123 1.48 16.26 10.65
C THR A 123 0.83 16.37 9.28
N ARG A 124 0.02 17.42 9.09
CA ARG A 124 -0.90 17.57 7.97
C ARG A 124 -0.39 18.54 6.92
N LEU A 125 -0.44 18.12 5.66
CA LEU A 125 -0.09 18.92 4.48
C LEU A 125 -1.21 18.82 3.43
N PRO A 126 -2.12 19.81 3.34
CA PRO A 126 -3.11 19.86 2.27
C PRO A 126 -2.46 20.30 0.95
N PHE A 127 -2.94 19.76 -0.16
CA PHE A 127 -2.55 20.18 -1.52
C PHE A 127 -3.66 19.87 -2.53
N THR A 128 -3.52 20.34 -3.76
CA THR A 128 -4.51 20.14 -4.83
C THR A 128 -3.85 19.55 -6.05
N VAL A 129 -4.47 18.50 -6.60
CA VAL A 129 -4.16 17.95 -7.92
C VAL A 129 -5.09 18.61 -8.94
N ALA A 130 -4.53 19.46 -9.80
CA ALA A 130 -5.31 20.19 -10.80
C ALA A 130 -5.75 19.29 -11.97
N ALA A 131 -4.85 18.41 -12.40
CA ALA A 131 -5.11 17.39 -13.41
C ALA A 131 -4.29 16.16 -13.06
N ALA A 132 -4.91 14.98 -13.13
CA ALA A 132 -4.20 13.72 -12.99
C ALA A 132 -3.52 13.39 -14.31
N THR A 133 -2.22 13.11 -14.25
CA THR A 133 -1.39 12.75 -15.41
C THR A 133 -0.53 11.54 -15.10
N GLU A 134 0.25 11.11 -16.08
CA GLU A 134 1.23 10.02 -15.90
C GLU A 134 2.43 10.42 -15.04
N GLN A 135 2.58 11.69 -14.67
CA GLN A 135 3.60 12.10 -13.69
C GLN A 135 3.25 11.60 -12.28
N GLY A 136 1.96 11.53 -11.96
CA GLY A 136 1.49 11.15 -10.63
C GLY A 136 1.87 12.17 -9.57
N ILE A 137 1.76 11.76 -8.31
CA ILE A 137 2.10 12.59 -7.15
C ILE A 137 3.49 12.20 -6.66
N HIS A 138 4.38 13.18 -6.54
CA HIS A 138 5.71 12.96 -5.96
C HIS A 138 5.70 13.36 -4.49
N VAL A 139 6.25 12.50 -3.63
CA VAL A 139 6.47 12.79 -2.21
C VAL A 139 7.96 12.79 -1.94
N THR A 140 8.44 13.88 -1.34
CA THR A 140 9.86 14.05 -1.01
C THR A 140 10.03 14.29 0.48
N ILE A 141 10.85 13.45 1.12
CA ILE A 141 11.38 13.70 2.47
C ILE A 141 12.65 14.53 2.30
N ASN A 142 12.56 15.80 2.68
CA ASN A 142 13.64 16.77 2.58
C ASN A 142 14.61 16.67 3.76
N THR A 143 14.05 16.42 4.95
CA THR A 143 14.82 16.24 6.19
C THR A 143 14.15 15.16 7.04
N THR A 144 14.93 14.44 7.83
CA THR A 144 14.44 13.41 8.76
C THR A 144 15.43 13.25 9.91
N THR A 145 14.95 12.96 11.13
CA THR A 145 15.79 12.81 12.33
C THR A 145 15.99 11.35 12.70
N GLN A 146 17.24 10.89 12.84
CA GLN A 146 17.52 9.52 13.29
C GLN A 146 16.90 9.25 14.67
N GLY A 147 16.23 8.09 14.83
CA GLY A 147 15.53 7.73 16.07
C GLY A 147 14.13 8.34 16.24
N GLY A 148 13.75 9.29 15.39
CA GLY A 148 12.42 9.90 15.32
C GLY A 148 12.07 10.30 13.90
N HIS A 149 12.43 9.44 12.95
CA HIS A 149 12.42 9.74 11.52
C HIS A 149 10.98 9.84 11.00
N VAL A 150 10.84 10.53 9.87
CA VAL A 150 9.56 10.61 9.15
C VAL A 150 9.08 9.21 8.78
N THR A 151 7.90 8.85 9.26
CA THR A 151 7.24 7.55 9.05
C THR A 151 5.75 7.74 8.83
N ASN A 152 5.04 6.65 8.54
CA ASN A 152 3.57 6.62 8.37
C ASN A 152 3.05 7.72 7.44
N ILE A 153 3.77 7.99 6.35
CA ILE A 153 3.29 8.88 5.30
C ILE A 153 2.04 8.25 4.69
N ARG A 154 0.94 9.00 4.69
CA ARG A 154 -0.34 8.64 4.08
C ARG A 154 -0.77 9.77 3.17
N VAL A 155 -1.30 9.41 2.02
CA VAL A 155 -1.81 10.36 1.02
C VAL A 155 -3.17 9.88 0.58
N GLY A 156 -4.14 10.77 0.49
CA GLY A 156 -5.47 10.44 -0.03
C GLY A 156 -6.27 11.70 -0.32
N LEU A 157 -7.46 11.52 -0.88
CA LEU A 157 -8.41 12.61 -1.07
C LEU A 157 -8.73 13.25 0.28
N ALA A 158 -8.95 14.56 0.29
CA ALA A 158 -9.31 15.28 1.51
C ALA A 158 -10.63 14.73 2.13
N SER A 159 -11.53 14.17 1.30
CA SER A 159 -12.74 13.48 1.75
C SER A 159 -12.47 12.18 2.51
N ASP A 160 -11.33 11.54 2.30
CA ASP A 160 -10.92 10.29 2.94
C ASP A 160 -9.92 10.51 4.11
N GLU A 161 -9.70 11.76 4.53
CA GLU A 161 -8.72 12.09 5.58
C GLU A 161 -8.96 11.28 6.87
N SER A 162 -10.22 11.13 7.27
CA SER A 162 -10.60 10.37 8.46
C SER A 162 -10.21 8.88 8.35
N ALA A 163 -10.46 8.27 7.19
CA ALA A 163 -10.10 6.89 6.89
C ALA A 163 -8.59 6.67 6.92
N ILE A 164 -7.81 7.61 6.38
CA ILE A 164 -6.35 7.49 6.34
C ILE A 164 -5.65 8.03 7.60
N THR A 165 -6.38 8.53 8.61
CA THR A 165 -5.77 9.07 9.85
C THR A 165 -5.16 7.98 10.72
N ASN A 166 -5.63 6.73 10.63
CA ASN A 166 -5.02 5.60 11.31
C ASN A 166 -4.19 4.76 10.33
N ALA A 167 -2.86 4.90 10.38
CA ALA A 167 -1.93 4.19 9.50
C ALA A 167 -2.04 2.65 9.57
N ALA A 168 -2.47 2.12 10.70
CA ALA A 168 -2.58 0.68 10.97
C ALA A 168 -4.01 0.15 10.84
N SER A 169 -4.98 0.97 10.40
CA SER A 169 -6.36 0.52 10.28
C SER A 169 -6.47 -0.65 9.31
N THR A 170 -7.23 -1.66 9.71
CA THR A 170 -7.64 -2.81 8.90
C THR A 170 -9.15 -2.83 8.68
N ALA A 171 -9.85 -1.75 9.04
CA ALA A 171 -11.28 -1.64 8.78
C ALA A 171 -11.52 -1.49 7.27
N VAL A 172 -12.49 -2.23 6.73
CA VAL A 172 -12.80 -2.26 5.29
C VAL A 172 -12.99 -0.84 4.72
N GLY A 173 -13.75 0.01 5.43
CA GLY A 173 -14.03 1.39 5.02
C GLY A 173 -12.84 2.35 5.08
N ASP A 174 -11.75 1.95 5.74
CA ASP A 174 -10.53 2.76 5.89
C ASP A 174 -9.46 2.36 4.86
N VAL A 175 -9.47 1.09 4.44
CA VAL A 175 -8.43 0.53 3.56
C VAL A 175 -8.77 0.77 2.08
N TRP A 176 -9.97 0.36 1.65
CA TRP A 176 -10.28 0.21 0.23
C TRP A 176 -10.99 1.44 -0.34
N ASP A 177 -10.58 1.85 -1.54
CA ASP A 177 -11.36 2.77 -2.34
C ASP A 177 -12.71 2.14 -2.69
N SER A 178 -13.79 2.90 -2.48
CA SER A 178 -15.15 2.37 -2.61
C SER A 178 -15.55 2.05 -4.05
N ALA A 179 -15.08 2.84 -5.02
CA ALA A 179 -15.40 2.61 -6.44
C ALA A 179 -14.64 1.38 -6.95
N TRP A 180 -13.37 1.26 -6.59
CA TRP A 180 -12.57 0.08 -6.90
C TRP A 180 -13.13 -1.18 -6.22
N LEU A 181 -13.49 -1.10 -4.94
CA LEU A 181 -14.07 -2.23 -4.21
C LEU A 181 -15.39 -2.68 -4.85
N SER A 182 -16.24 -1.73 -5.25
CA SER A 182 -17.50 -2.04 -5.94
C SER A 182 -17.25 -2.80 -7.24
N LEU A 183 -16.24 -2.42 -8.02
CA LEU A 183 -15.88 -3.09 -9.27
C LEU A 183 -15.45 -4.54 -9.03
N VAL A 184 -14.53 -4.77 -8.08
CA VAL A 184 -14.02 -6.13 -7.84
C VAL A 184 -15.01 -7.04 -7.13
N SER A 185 -15.97 -6.45 -6.40
CA SER A 185 -17.06 -7.17 -5.73
C SER A 185 -18.08 -7.78 -6.70
N GLU A 186 -18.01 -7.46 -8.00
CA GLU A 186 -18.83 -8.10 -9.03
C GLU A 186 -18.36 -9.52 -9.37
N TYR A 187 -17.10 -9.86 -9.06
CA TYR A 187 -16.53 -11.18 -9.37
C TYR A 187 -16.71 -12.16 -8.20
N ASP A 188 -17.00 -13.42 -8.53
CA ASP A 188 -17.14 -14.50 -7.55
C ASP A 188 -15.79 -15.06 -7.07
N VAL A 189 -14.77 -14.97 -7.92
CA VAL A 189 -13.41 -15.41 -7.60
C VAL A 189 -12.42 -14.35 -8.08
N LEU A 190 -11.51 -13.95 -7.21
CA LEU A 190 -10.35 -13.15 -7.58
C LEU A 190 -9.10 -14.02 -7.62
N PHE A 191 -8.49 -14.11 -8.79
CA PHE A 191 -7.21 -14.77 -8.99
C PHE A 191 -6.07 -13.78 -8.79
N LEU A 192 -5.10 -14.15 -7.97
CA LEU A 192 -4.01 -13.26 -7.52
C LEU A 192 -2.63 -13.79 -8.00
N PRO A 193 -2.42 -14.03 -9.30
CA PRO A 193 -1.19 -14.67 -9.79
C PRO A 193 0.04 -13.78 -9.66
N HIS A 194 -0.15 -12.46 -9.72
CA HIS A 194 0.93 -11.48 -9.76
C HIS A 194 0.85 -10.45 -8.63
N TRP A 195 -0.19 -10.51 -7.80
CA TRP A 195 -0.44 -9.50 -6.78
C TRP A 195 0.62 -9.53 -5.68
N GLN A 196 0.98 -10.73 -5.21
CA GLN A 196 2.09 -10.98 -4.28
C GLN A 196 3.45 -11.13 -5.00
N ARG A 197 3.52 -10.91 -6.33
CA ARG A 197 4.74 -11.00 -7.16
C ARG A 197 5.60 -12.27 -6.97
N GLU A 198 4.98 -13.36 -6.56
CA GLU A 198 5.64 -14.63 -6.19
C GLU A 198 6.37 -15.35 -7.34
N TRP A 199 6.21 -14.84 -8.56
CA TRP A 199 6.84 -15.36 -9.77
C TRP A 199 8.15 -14.66 -10.15
N ARG A 200 8.47 -13.49 -9.56
CA ARG A 200 9.68 -12.74 -9.94
C ARG A 200 10.95 -13.42 -9.42
N ASN A 201 12.02 -13.26 -10.21
CA ASN A 201 13.39 -13.76 -9.99
C ASN A 201 13.99 -13.39 -8.61
N THR A 202 13.34 -12.50 -7.84
CA THR A 202 13.68 -12.15 -6.45
C THR A 202 13.88 -13.36 -5.53
N TYR A 203 13.27 -14.51 -5.85
CA TYR A 203 13.39 -15.73 -5.06
C TYR A 203 14.29 -16.80 -5.67
N GLU A 204 14.85 -16.65 -6.87
CA GLU A 204 15.59 -17.75 -7.54
C GLU A 204 16.75 -18.31 -6.68
N ASP A 205 17.44 -17.44 -5.94
CA ASP A 205 18.57 -17.83 -5.09
C ASP A 205 18.30 -17.76 -3.57
N ASN A 206 17.14 -17.24 -3.15
CA ASN A 206 16.80 -17.03 -1.75
C ASN A 206 15.34 -17.40 -1.46
N PRO A 207 15.10 -18.51 -0.73
CA PRO A 207 13.75 -18.88 -0.31
C PRO A 207 13.08 -17.75 0.47
N PRO A 208 11.81 -17.42 0.17
CA PRO A 208 11.09 -16.40 0.93
C PRO A 208 10.96 -16.81 2.39
N SER A 209 11.23 -15.86 3.29
CA SER A 209 10.88 -15.99 4.70
C SER A 209 9.51 -15.38 4.95
N TRP A 210 8.65 -16.09 5.69
CA TRP A 210 7.32 -15.59 6.09
C TRP A 210 7.37 -14.25 6.82
N ASN A 211 8.46 -13.97 7.54
CA ASN A 211 8.62 -12.74 8.30
C ASN A 211 9.18 -11.57 7.49
N ALA A 212 9.74 -11.83 6.31
CA ALA A 212 10.32 -10.80 5.44
C ALA A 212 9.29 -10.14 4.51
N ARG A 213 8.09 -10.72 4.40
CA ARG A 213 7.01 -10.18 3.56
C ARG A 213 6.55 -8.80 4.02
N PRO A 214 6.08 -7.94 3.10
CA PRO A 214 5.44 -6.69 3.48
C PRO A 214 4.21 -6.97 4.35
N ARG A 215 3.95 -6.06 5.28
CA ARG A 215 2.78 -6.06 6.16
C ARG A 215 1.94 -4.84 5.83
N LEU A 216 0.63 -5.02 5.67
CA LEU A 216 -0.27 -3.90 5.37
C LEU A 216 -0.18 -2.81 6.43
N ALA A 217 -0.13 -3.19 7.70
CA ALA A 217 -0.15 -2.23 8.82
C ALA A 217 1.15 -1.41 8.94
N THR A 218 2.31 -1.97 8.58
CA THR A 218 3.60 -1.37 8.94
C THR A 218 4.48 -0.99 7.76
N HIS A 219 4.30 -1.58 6.58
CA HIS A 219 5.15 -1.27 5.43
C HIS A 219 4.55 -0.14 4.60
N MET A 220 5.32 0.91 4.30
CA MET A 220 4.83 2.12 3.61
C MET A 220 4.05 1.87 2.30
N THR A 221 4.41 0.84 1.53
CA THR A 221 3.84 0.56 0.21
C THR A 221 3.51 -0.93 0.07
N GLN A 222 2.59 -1.23 -0.84
CA GLN A 222 2.25 -2.58 -1.31
C GLN A 222 2.74 -2.81 -2.76
N ALA A 223 3.37 -1.82 -3.39
CA ALA A 223 4.05 -1.97 -4.68
C ALA A 223 5.54 -2.34 -4.51
N THR A 224 5.83 -3.26 -3.59
CA THR A 224 7.18 -3.77 -3.34
C THR A 224 7.58 -4.79 -4.39
N ASP A 225 8.85 -5.20 -4.43
CA ASP A 225 9.26 -6.34 -5.26
C ASP A 225 8.69 -7.69 -4.76
N LEU A 226 8.26 -7.75 -3.50
CA LEU A 226 7.52 -8.87 -2.89
C LEU A 226 5.99 -8.71 -3.06
N GLY A 227 5.55 -7.73 -3.85
CA GLY A 227 4.14 -7.46 -4.11
C GLY A 227 3.35 -6.99 -2.89
N VAL A 228 2.06 -7.27 -2.92
CA VAL A 228 1.07 -6.92 -1.91
C VAL A 228 1.07 -7.94 -0.79
N SER A 229 0.87 -7.49 0.44
CA SER A 229 0.78 -8.40 1.59
C SER A 229 -0.41 -9.35 1.48
N HIS A 230 -0.23 -10.60 1.91
CA HIS A 230 -1.33 -11.54 2.10
C HIS A 230 -2.38 -11.03 3.11
N ASP A 231 -1.98 -10.17 4.03
CA ASP A 231 -2.87 -9.49 4.97
C ASP A 231 -3.92 -8.65 4.21
N ALA A 232 -3.50 -7.94 3.16
CA ALA A 232 -4.42 -7.18 2.31
C ALA A 232 -5.31 -8.09 1.46
N ALA A 233 -4.80 -9.25 1.00
CA ALA A 233 -5.62 -10.21 0.27
C ALA A 233 -6.75 -10.77 1.16
N VAL A 234 -6.47 -11.18 2.41
CA VAL A 234 -7.51 -11.61 3.35
C VAL A 234 -8.56 -10.52 3.56
N LEU A 235 -8.13 -9.28 3.81
CA LEU A 235 -9.05 -8.15 3.96
C LEU A 235 -9.87 -7.86 2.71
N LEU A 236 -9.33 -8.16 1.52
CA LEU A 236 -10.09 -8.02 0.28
C LEU A 236 -11.17 -9.09 0.17
N ALA A 237 -10.86 -10.35 0.48
CA ALA A 237 -11.84 -11.45 0.47
C ALA A 237 -13.06 -11.10 1.34
N ASP A 238 -12.78 -10.63 2.57
CA ASP A 238 -13.80 -10.22 3.53
C ASP A 238 -14.61 -9.02 3.03
N ALA A 239 -13.93 -8.01 2.49
CA ALA A 239 -14.56 -6.78 2.00
C ALA A 239 -15.43 -7.00 0.76
N ALA A 240 -14.92 -7.73 -0.23
CA ALA A 240 -15.59 -7.96 -1.51
C ALA A 240 -16.55 -9.16 -1.47
N ARG A 241 -16.49 -9.98 -0.40
CA ARG A 241 -17.26 -11.21 -0.23
C ARG A 241 -17.07 -12.15 -1.43
N THR A 242 -15.80 -12.37 -1.77
CA THR A 242 -15.36 -13.12 -2.95
C THR A 242 -14.34 -14.18 -2.55
N ASP A 243 -14.31 -15.28 -3.31
CA ASP A 243 -13.31 -16.32 -3.12
C ASP A 243 -11.96 -15.87 -3.68
N LEU A 244 -10.86 -16.34 -3.07
CA LEU A 244 -9.52 -16.05 -3.55
C LEU A 244 -8.85 -17.29 -4.11
N TRP A 245 -8.28 -17.15 -5.30
CA TRP A 245 -7.27 -18.07 -5.80
C TRP A 245 -5.90 -17.39 -5.68
N ILE A 246 -5.10 -17.87 -4.74
CA ILE A 246 -3.77 -17.32 -4.45
C ILE A 246 -2.66 -18.21 -5.01
N ALA A 247 -1.53 -17.59 -5.35
CA ALA A 247 -0.28 -18.28 -5.62
C ALA A 247 0.61 -18.29 -4.38
N ALA A 248 1.47 -19.30 -4.27
CA ALA A 248 2.57 -19.34 -3.32
C ALA A 248 3.90 -19.38 -4.10
N PRO A 249 4.98 -18.81 -3.54
CA PRO A 249 6.29 -18.87 -4.17
C PRO A 249 6.75 -20.33 -4.32
N TRP A 250 7.28 -20.67 -5.49
CA TRP A 250 7.58 -22.06 -5.88
C TRP A 250 8.69 -22.72 -5.04
N ASN A 251 9.54 -21.92 -4.39
CA ASN A 251 10.68 -22.39 -3.58
C ASN A 251 10.52 -22.07 -2.09
N CYS A 252 9.29 -21.80 -1.61
CA CYS A 252 9.04 -21.62 -0.19
C CYS A 252 9.15 -22.94 0.59
N ASP A 253 9.42 -22.84 1.89
CA ASP A 253 9.50 -23.99 2.77
C ASP A 253 8.13 -24.34 3.40
N ASP A 254 8.07 -25.50 4.07
CA ASP A 254 6.88 -25.93 4.79
C ASP A 254 6.42 -24.93 5.87
N ALA A 255 7.35 -24.18 6.48
CA ALA A 255 7.03 -23.22 7.53
C ALA A 255 6.30 -22.00 6.95
N TYR A 256 6.72 -21.54 5.77
CA TYR A 256 6.02 -20.53 5.00
C TYR A 256 4.62 -21.00 4.65
N MET A 257 4.48 -22.21 4.09
CA MET A 257 3.18 -22.76 3.68
C MET A 257 2.21 -22.93 4.85
N ARG A 258 2.67 -23.41 6.01
CA ARG A 258 1.82 -23.48 7.22
C ARG A 258 1.36 -22.09 7.65
N SER A 259 2.27 -21.13 7.69
CA SER A 259 1.93 -19.75 8.09
C SER A 259 0.98 -19.07 7.12
N LEU A 260 1.10 -19.37 5.82
CA LEU A 260 0.18 -18.94 4.78
C LEU A 260 -1.21 -19.53 5.00
N ALA A 261 -1.29 -20.85 5.19
CA ALA A 261 -2.56 -21.53 5.47
C ALA A 261 -3.22 -20.98 6.74
N ASP A 262 -2.45 -20.81 7.82
CA ASP A 262 -2.95 -20.27 9.09
C ASP A 262 -3.53 -18.86 8.93
N LEU A 263 -2.92 -18.01 8.09
CA LEU A 263 -3.42 -16.66 7.82
C LEU A 263 -4.78 -16.68 7.11
N TYR A 264 -4.92 -17.48 6.05
CA TYR A 264 -6.18 -17.55 5.29
C TYR A 264 -7.29 -18.29 6.03
N ALA A 265 -6.94 -19.26 6.87
CA ALA A 265 -7.91 -19.96 7.73
C ALA A 265 -8.52 -19.09 8.84
N GLN A 266 -7.91 -17.93 9.15
CA GLN A 266 -8.44 -16.98 10.14
C GLN A 266 -9.49 -16.01 9.56
N SER A 267 -9.68 -16.00 8.24
CA SER A 267 -10.67 -15.14 7.58
C SER A 267 -12.08 -15.73 7.76
N PRO A 268 -13.08 -14.95 8.20
CA PRO A 268 -14.46 -15.41 8.29
C PRO A 268 -15.13 -15.67 6.92
N ALA A 269 -14.42 -15.42 5.81
CA ALA A 269 -14.84 -15.83 4.47
C ALA A 269 -14.68 -17.34 4.21
N TYR A 270 -13.92 -18.07 5.05
CA TYR A 270 -13.68 -19.51 4.92
C TYR A 270 -14.03 -20.30 6.20
#